data_AF-A0A5S4UTM5-F1
#
_entry.id   AF-A0A5S4UTM5-F1
#
_cell.length_a   1.000
_cell.length_b   1.000
_cell.length_c   1.000
_cell.angle_alpha   90.00
_cell.angle_beta   90.00
_cell.angle_gamma   90.00
#
_symmetry.space_group_name_H-M   'P 1'
#
loop_
_entity.id
_entity.type
_entity.pdbx_description
1 polymer ?
#
loop_
_entity_poly.entity_id
_entity_poly.type
_entity_poly.pdbx_seq_one_letter_code
_entity_poly.pdbx_strand_id
1 'polypeptide(L)'
;MNTNTTLNQAWAARIEKWRLSGLPAKVFCEQEGLVYHQFGYWRQKFASANDAPHESKLVSVALVTPSHQTNELEILLPNGVVIRGIDGSNLALVTSLVAAL
;
A
#
# COMPACT_ATOMS: atom_id res chain seq x y z
N MET A 1 11.09 21.82 -0.59
CA MET A 1 12.07 20.71 -0.61
C MET A 1 11.60 19.66 0.38
N ASN A 2 11.19 18.48 -0.09
CA ASN A 2 10.57 17.47 0.75
C ASN A 2 11.65 16.83 1.64
N THR A 3 11.53 17.03 2.96
CA THR A 3 12.48 16.56 4.00
C THR A 3 12.73 15.05 3.98
N ASN A 4 11.81 14.27 3.41
CA ASN A 4 11.93 12.82 3.28
C ASN A 4 13.01 12.38 2.28
N THR A 5 13.23 13.15 1.21
CA THR A 5 14.21 12.79 0.16
C THR A 5 15.64 13.00 0.65
N THR A 6 15.88 14.10 1.36
CA THR A 6 17.20 14.42 1.93
C THR A 6 17.63 13.43 2.99
N LEU A 7 16.70 12.99 3.84
CA LEU A 7 16.96 11.95 4.84
C LEU A 7 17.34 10.62 4.18
N ASN A 8 16.62 10.21 3.13
CA ASN A 8 16.87 8.98 2.40
C ASN A 8 18.28 8.97 1.76
N GLN A 9 18.65 10.05 1.06
CA GLN A 9 19.99 10.20 0.47
C GLN A 9 21.09 10.18 1.53
N ALA A 10 20.88 10.84 2.66
CA ALA A 10 21.86 10.90 3.74
C ALA A 10 22.06 9.53 4.43
N TRP A 11 21.03 8.69 4.49
CA TRP A 11 21.15 7.32 4.99
C TRP A 11 21.75 6.36 3.96
N ALA A 12 21.43 6.52 2.67
CA ALA A 12 22.06 5.74 1.61
C ALA A 12 23.59 5.89 1.62
N ALA A 13 24.08 7.12 1.73
CA ALA A 13 25.52 7.40 1.80
C ALA A 13 26.19 6.77 3.05
N ARG A 14 25.52 6.79 4.21
CA ARG A 14 26.02 6.17 5.44
C ARG A 14 26.08 4.64 5.34
N ILE A 15 25.08 4.03 4.70
CA ILE A 15 25.06 2.57 4.48
C ILE A 15 26.16 2.14 3.51
N GLU A 16 26.44 2.92 2.47
CA GLU A 16 27.54 2.65 1.56
C GLU A 16 28.90 2.80 2.26
N LYS A 17 29.08 3.87 3.04
CA LYS A 17 30.28 4.06 3.87
C LYS A 17 30.52 2.88 4.80
N TRP A 18 29.47 2.37 5.44
CA TRP A 18 29.53 1.17 6.26
C TRP A 18 29.93 -0.07 5.46
N ARG A 19 29.29 -0.31 4.31
CA ARG A 19 29.59 -1.44 3.43
C ARG A 19 31.06 -1.46 3.00
N LEU A 20 31.61 -0.30 2.65
CA LEU A 20 33.02 -0.14 2.26
C LEU A 20 33.98 -0.30 3.45
N SER A 21 33.57 0.10 4.66
CA SER A 21 34.40 -0.03 5.86
C SER A 21 34.66 -1.48 6.29
N GLY A 22 33.77 -2.41 5.94
CA GLY A 22 33.82 -3.80 6.40
C GLY A 22 33.68 -3.97 7.93
N LEU A 23 33.35 -2.91 8.66
CA LEU A 23 33.23 -2.95 10.12
C LEU A 23 31.94 -3.63 10.57
N PRO A 24 31.92 -4.27 11.75
CA PRO A 24 30.68 -4.68 12.38
C PRO A 24 29.75 -3.48 12.57
N ALA A 25 28.46 -3.65 12.27
CA ALA A 25 27.46 -2.57 12.33
C ALA A 25 27.45 -1.81 13.66
N LYS A 26 27.67 -2.52 14.78
CA LYS A 26 27.74 -1.91 16.13
C LYS A 26 28.92 -0.94 16.25
N VAL A 27 30.10 -1.35 15.79
CA VAL A 27 31.32 -0.52 15.83
C VAL A 27 31.16 0.71 14.94
N PHE A 28 30.59 0.54 13.75
CA PHE A 28 30.31 1.67 12.86
C PHE A 28 29.31 2.66 13.47
N CYS A 29 28.25 2.16 14.11
CA CYS A 29 27.27 3.02 14.77
C CYS A 29 27.90 3.80 15.94
N GLU A 30 28.78 3.17 16.72
CA GLU A 30 29.49 3.82 17.82
C GLU A 30 30.45 4.91 17.31
N GLN A 31 31.16 4.67 16.21
CA GLN A 31 32.10 5.64 15.61
C GLN A 31 31.41 6.86 14.99
N GLU A 32 30.29 6.63 14.29
CA GLU A 32 29.55 7.70 13.59
C GLU A 32 28.45 8.34 14.47
N GLY A 33 28.30 7.91 15.72
CA GLY A 33 27.27 8.40 16.64
C GLY A 33 25.84 8.07 16.20
N LEU A 34 25.65 6.93 15.53
CA LEU A 34 24.36 6.51 14.99
C LEU A 34 23.59 5.64 15.98
N VAL A 35 22.28 5.81 15.99
CA VAL A 35 21.38 4.96 16.79
C VAL A 35 21.22 3.59 16.11
N TYR A 36 21.62 2.54 16.81
CA TYR A 36 21.69 1.18 16.25
C TYR A 36 20.38 0.67 15.64
N HIS A 37 19.22 0.94 16.27
CA HIS A 37 17.93 0.49 15.73
C HIS A 37 17.55 1.21 14.43
N GLN A 38 17.87 2.50 14.30
CA GLN A 38 17.63 3.28 13.08
C GLN A 38 18.52 2.75 11.96
N PHE A 39 19.79 2.50 12.28
CA PHE A 39 20.73 1.89 11.35
C PHE A 39 20.22 0.52 10.86
N GLY A 40 19.72 -0.33 11.76
CA GLY A 40 19.13 -1.62 11.40
C GLY A 40 17.96 -1.50 10.41
N TYR A 41 17.03 -0.57 10.67
CA TYR A 41 15.93 -0.27 9.76
C TYR A 41 16.42 0.17 8.38
N TRP A 42 17.34 1.14 8.32
CA TRP A 42 17.86 1.66 7.05
C TRP A 42 18.67 0.62 6.29
N ARG A 43 19.46 -0.19 6.99
CA ARG A 43 20.18 -1.33 6.40
C ARG A 43 19.22 -2.31 5.75
N GLN A 44 18.12 -2.66 6.42
CA GLN A 44 17.11 -3.54 5.84
C GLN A 44 16.38 -2.87 4.66
N LYS A 45 16.10 -1.58 4.76
CA LYS A 45 15.43 -0.81 3.69
C LYS A 45 16.25 -0.71 2.41
N PHE A 46 17.58 -0.68 2.51
CA PHE A 46 18.50 -0.67 1.38
C PHE A 46 19.05 -2.06 1.04
N ALA A 47 18.67 -3.11 1.78
CA ALA A 47 19.00 -4.47 1.41
C ALA A 47 18.24 -4.84 0.13
N SER A 48 18.95 -5.43 -0.83
CA SER A 48 18.35 -5.93 -2.07
C SER A 48 17.28 -6.97 -1.75
N ALA A 49 16.23 -7.06 -2.57
CA ALA A 49 15.13 -8.02 -2.40
C ALA A 49 15.58 -9.50 -2.33
N ASN A 50 16.82 -9.80 -2.75
CA ASN A 50 17.43 -11.13 -2.63
C ASN A 50 17.97 -11.47 -1.22
N ASP A 51 18.21 -10.50 -0.34
CA ASP A 51 18.78 -10.70 1.01
C ASP A 51 17.74 -10.65 2.13
N ALA A 52 16.50 -10.26 1.82
CA ALA A 52 15.41 -10.32 2.78
C ALA A 52 14.72 -11.69 2.70
N PRO A 53 14.46 -12.38 3.83
CA PRO A 53 13.48 -13.46 3.83
C PRO A 53 12.19 -12.88 3.27
N HIS A 54 11.77 -13.37 2.11
CA HIS A 54 10.64 -12.87 1.34
C HIS A 54 9.31 -13.31 1.97
N GLU A 55 9.23 -13.24 3.30
CA GLU A 55 8.00 -13.44 4.04
C GLU A 55 7.32 -12.08 4.18
N SER A 56 6.33 -11.85 3.32
CA SER A 56 5.43 -10.72 3.50
C SER A 56 4.87 -10.77 4.93
N LYS A 57 5.15 -9.74 5.73
CA LYS A 57 4.54 -9.55 7.06
C LYS A 57 3.06 -9.17 6.98
N LEU A 58 2.50 -9.16 5.77
CA LEU A 58 1.10 -8.88 5.52
C LEU A 58 0.32 -10.17 5.72
N VAL A 59 -0.69 -10.10 6.58
CA VAL A 59 -1.66 -11.19 6.72
C VAL A 59 -2.60 -11.09 5.52
N SER A 60 -2.69 -12.17 4.75
CA SER A 60 -3.67 -12.28 3.65
C SER A 60 -5.08 -12.16 4.22
N VAL A 61 -5.75 -11.06 3.90
CA VAL A 61 -7.18 -10.90 4.21
C VAL A 61 -7.96 -11.43 3.03
N ALA A 62 -8.69 -12.52 3.23
CA ALA A 62 -9.70 -12.94 2.28
C ALA A 62 -10.80 -11.88 2.28
N LEU A 63 -10.96 -11.16 1.17
CA LEU A 63 -12.18 -10.38 0.98
C LEU A 63 -13.33 -11.38 0.96
N VAL A 64 -14.21 -11.30 1.97
CA VAL A 64 -15.53 -11.88 1.86
C VAL A 64 -16.22 -11.06 0.79
N THR A 65 -16.19 -11.53 -0.46
CA THR A 65 -17.13 -11.06 -1.46
C THR A 65 -18.49 -11.48 -0.93
N PRO A 66 -19.39 -10.55 -0.56
CA PRO A 66 -20.76 -10.94 -0.28
C PRO A 66 -21.24 -11.66 -1.54
N SER A 67 -21.61 -12.92 -1.41
CA SER A 67 -22.28 -13.65 -2.48
C SER A 67 -23.66 -13.04 -2.64
N HIS A 68 -23.73 -11.88 -3.29
CA HIS A 68 -24.97 -11.40 -3.89
C HIS A 68 -25.26 -12.33 -5.07
N GLN A 69 -25.70 -13.55 -4.75
CA GLN A 69 -26.55 -14.34 -5.62
C GLN A 69 -27.97 -13.75 -5.56
N THR A 70 -28.09 -12.47 -5.88
CA THR A 70 -29.33 -11.89 -6.35
C THR A 70 -28.98 -11.43 -7.76
N ASN A 71 -29.69 -11.95 -8.76
CA ASN A 71 -29.66 -11.47 -10.14
C ASN A 71 -30.26 -10.05 -10.20
N GLU A 72 -29.64 -9.15 -9.45
CA GLU A 72 -30.15 -7.85 -9.15
C GLU A 72 -29.43 -6.89 -10.09
N LEU A 73 -30.15 -6.46 -11.12
CA LEU A 73 -29.60 -5.55 -12.11
C LEU A 73 -29.41 -4.17 -11.44
N GLU A 74 -28.23 -3.57 -11.62
CA GLU A 74 -27.89 -2.24 -11.12
C GLU A 74 -27.59 -1.28 -12.28
N ILE A 75 -27.98 0.00 -12.12
CA ILE A 75 -27.67 1.08 -13.07
C ILE A 75 -27.01 2.23 -12.32
N LEU A 76 -25.85 2.68 -12.81
CA LEU A 76 -25.19 3.91 -12.39
C LEU A 76 -25.53 5.03 -13.38
N LEU A 77 -26.06 6.14 -12.86
CA LEU A 77 -26.42 7.31 -13.66
C LEU A 77 -25.26 8.31 -13.72
N PRO A 78 -25.19 9.17 -14.75
CA PRO A 78 -24.11 10.16 -14.91
C PRO A 78 -23.98 11.16 -13.73
N ASN A 79 -25.05 11.36 -12.97
CA ASN A 79 -25.08 12.19 -11.77
C ASN A 79 -24.56 11.47 -10.50
N GLY A 80 -24.12 10.21 -10.63
CA GLY A 80 -23.58 9.42 -9.52
C GLY A 80 -24.64 8.65 -8.71
N VAL A 81 -25.93 8.71 -9.09
CA VAL A 81 -26.99 7.92 -8.46
C VAL A 81 -26.88 6.46 -8.91
N VAL A 82 -27.03 5.53 -7.96
CA VAL A 82 -27.05 4.09 -8.23
C VAL A 82 -28.45 3.56 -7.91
N ILE A 83 -29.07 2.92 -8.91
CA ILE A 83 -30.34 2.19 -8.75
C ILE A 83 -30.01 0.70 -8.71
N ARG A 84 -30.42 0.03 -7.64
CA ARG A 84 -30.28 -1.42 -7.44
C ARG A 84 -31.67 -2.05 -7.37
N GLY A 85 -31.75 -3.38 -7.43
CA GLY A 85 -33.02 -4.08 -7.28
C GLY A 85 -33.77 -4.31 -8.58
N ILE A 86 -33.17 -4.08 -9.76
CA ILE A 86 -33.97 -3.99 -10.98
C ILE A 86 -34.40 -5.39 -11.44
N ASP A 87 -35.71 -5.58 -11.56
CA ASP A 87 -36.35 -6.80 -12.05
C ASP A 87 -37.54 -6.46 -12.97
N GLY A 88 -38.24 -7.49 -13.47
CA GLY A 88 -39.37 -7.29 -14.37
C GLY A 88 -40.56 -6.55 -13.74
N SER A 89 -40.67 -6.52 -12.41
CA SER A 89 -41.78 -5.88 -11.70
C SER A 89 -41.61 -4.36 -11.56
N ASN A 90 -40.37 -3.87 -11.55
CA ASN A 90 -40.06 -2.45 -11.33
C ASN A 90 -39.50 -1.72 -12.56
N LEU A 91 -39.33 -2.42 -13.68
CA LEU A 91 -38.77 -1.86 -14.92
C LEU A 91 -39.47 -0.58 -15.40
N ALA A 92 -40.80 -0.52 -15.32
CA ALA A 92 -41.56 0.67 -15.73
C ALA A 92 -41.24 1.89 -14.84
N LEU A 93 -41.13 1.67 -13.53
CA LEU A 93 -40.79 2.72 -12.56
C LEU A 93 -39.34 3.20 -12.74
N VAL A 94 -38.40 2.28 -12.95
CA VAL A 94 -37.00 2.61 -13.23
C VAL A 94 -36.89 3.45 -14.50
N THR A 95 -37.64 3.08 -15.54
CA THR A 95 -37.67 3.84 -16.81
C THR A 95 -38.21 5.26 -16.59
N SER A 96 -39.27 5.42 -15.80
CA SER A 96 -39.81 6.75 -15.45
C SER A 96 -38.82 7.58 -14.63
N LEU A 97 -38.07 6.98 -13.70
CA LEU A 97 -37.05 7.68 -12.91
C LEU A 97 -35.89 8.15 -13.79
N VAL A 98 -35.42 7.31 -14.70
CA VAL A 98 -34.33 7.67 -15.63
C VAL A 98 -34.79 8.75 -16.61
N ALA A 99 -36.04 8.71 -17.08
CA ALA A 99 -36.57 9.72 -17.99
C ALA A 99 -36.83 11.10 -17.34
N ALA A 100 -36.94 11.16 -16.02
CA ALA A 100 -37.19 12.39 -15.27
C ALA A 100 -35.91 13.12 -14.81
N LEU A 101 -34.73 12.56 -15.12
CA LEU A 101 -33.41 13.08 -14.78
C LEU A 101 -32.73 13.69 -16.00
#